data_AF-A0AAP2C8W2-F1
#
_entry.id   AF-A0AAP2C8W2-F1
#
_cell.length_a   1.000
_cell.length_b   1.000
_cell.length_c   1.000
_cell.angle_alpha   90.00
_cell.angle_beta   90.00
_cell.angle_gamma   90.00
#
_symmetry.space_group_name_H-M   'P 1'
#
loop_
_entity.id
_entity.type
_entity.pdbx_description
1 polymer ?
#
loop_
_entity_poly.entity_id
_entity_poly.type
_entity_poly.pdbx_seq_one_letter_code
_entity_poly.pdbx_strand_id
1 'polypeptide(L)'
;MLCVLVLPSLALAQGKRYGDIDYSRPQDCSVITREHRANPYAYLFRDLCERSDARSKQGVARIMGRPQPSTRVLDVPAHGTEDARRHGVACMGGLVMLRIENGWEQALDSEHRYYTCRASN
;
A
#
# COMPACT_ATOMS: atom_id res chain seq x y z
N MET A 1 -33.08 -6.34 -47.05
CA MET A 1 -31.76 -5.66 -46.99
C MET A 1 -31.66 -4.94 -45.65
N LEU A 2 -30.62 -5.27 -44.88
CA LEU A 2 -29.72 -4.38 -44.11
C LEU A 2 -30.31 -3.20 -43.31
N CYS A 3 -29.91 -2.90 -42.07
CA CYS A 3 -28.75 -3.31 -41.30
C CYS A 3 -29.04 -2.99 -39.83
N VAL A 4 -28.81 -3.95 -38.94
CA VAL A 4 -28.72 -3.71 -37.50
C VAL A 4 -27.41 -2.94 -37.26
N LEU A 5 -27.49 -1.71 -36.73
CA LEU A 5 -26.32 -1.00 -36.21
C LEU A 5 -26.37 -1.03 -34.69
N VAL A 6 -25.80 -2.11 -34.14
CA VAL A 6 -25.29 -2.14 -32.77
C VAL A 6 -24.06 -1.24 -32.75
N LEU A 7 -24.16 -0.07 -32.14
CA LEU A 7 -22.97 0.68 -31.74
C LEU A 7 -22.55 0.17 -30.35
N PRO A 8 -21.33 -0.39 -30.22
CA PRO A 8 -20.83 -0.80 -28.92
C PRO A 8 -20.41 0.46 -28.16
N SER A 9 -21.12 0.75 -27.07
CA SER A 9 -20.69 1.75 -26.08
C SER A 9 -19.46 1.24 -25.33
N LEU A 10 -18.32 1.15 -26.02
CA LEU A 10 -16.99 0.91 -25.45
C LEU A 10 -16.54 2.17 -24.69
N ALA A 11 -17.17 2.46 -23.56
CA ALA A 11 -16.83 3.62 -22.73
C ALA A 11 -16.81 3.31 -21.22
N LEU A 12 -16.71 2.05 -20.80
CA LEU A 12 -16.60 1.66 -19.40
C LEU A 12 -15.43 0.68 -19.19
N ALA A 13 -14.23 1.12 -19.54
CA ALA A 13 -13.02 0.48 -19.07
C ALA A 13 -11.93 1.53 -18.83
N GLN A 14 -12.27 2.65 -18.18
CA GLN A 14 -11.24 3.34 -17.41
C GLN A 14 -10.95 2.43 -16.20
N GLY A 15 -9.99 1.53 -16.38
CA GLY A 15 -9.46 0.75 -15.27
C GLY A 15 -9.07 1.72 -14.16
N LYS A 16 -9.55 1.47 -12.94
CA LYS A 16 -9.15 2.20 -11.74
C LYS A 16 -7.65 2.46 -11.81
N ARG A 17 -7.23 3.74 -11.76
CA ARG A 17 -5.81 4.08 -11.66
C ARG A 17 -5.28 3.43 -10.40
N TYR A 18 -3.98 3.17 -10.36
CA TYR A 18 -3.32 2.53 -9.23
C TYR A 18 -3.67 3.17 -7.86
N GLY A 19 -3.94 4.48 -7.83
CA GLY A 19 -4.38 5.21 -6.63
C GLY A 19 -5.88 5.15 -6.28
N ASP A 20 -6.73 4.58 -7.14
CA ASP A 20 -8.19 4.45 -6.95
C ASP A 20 -8.57 3.15 -6.21
N ILE A 21 -7.59 2.27 -5.97
CA ILE A 21 -7.75 1.10 -5.10
C ILE A 21 -7.34 1.54 -3.69
N ASP A 22 -8.31 1.63 -2.79
CA ASP A 22 -8.05 1.82 -1.37
C ASP A 22 -7.47 0.53 -0.79
N TYR A 23 -6.16 0.37 -0.95
CA TYR A 23 -5.41 -0.63 -0.22
C TYR A 23 -5.48 -0.26 1.25
N SER A 24 -5.88 -1.21 2.09
CA SER A 24 -6.12 -0.97 3.51
C SER A 24 -4.90 -0.34 4.17
N ARG A 25 -4.89 1.00 4.29
CA ARG A 25 -3.79 1.76 4.87
C ARG A 25 -3.43 1.15 6.23
N PRO A 26 -2.14 0.92 6.51
CA PRO A 26 -1.71 0.45 7.84
C PRO A 26 -2.36 1.27 8.95
N GLN A 27 -2.82 0.61 10.03
CA GLN A 27 -3.30 1.34 11.20
C GLN A 27 -2.19 2.27 11.71
N ASP A 28 -2.57 3.48 12.15
CA ASP A 28 -1.62 4.41 12.76
C ASP A 28 -1.31 3.99 14.21
N CYS A 29 -0.49 2.95 14.36
CA CYS A 29 -0.02 2.51 15.68
C CYS A 29 0.97 3.51 16.33
N SER A 30 1.43 4.53 15.60
CA SER A 30 2.36 5.54 16.16
C SER A 30 1.70 6.38 17.26
N VAL A 31 0.36 6.43 17.28
CA VAL A 31 -0.45 7.06 18.33
C VAL A 31 -0.04 6.57 19.73
N ILE A 32 0.25 5.28 19.88
CA ILE A 32 0.64 4.65 21.15
C ILE A 32 1.92 5.31 21.69
N THR A 33 2.93 5.46 20.84
CA THR A 33 4.19 6.13 21.21
C THR A 33 4.05 7.64 21.35
N ARG A 34 3.13 8.26 20.60
CA ARG A 34 2.90 9.71 20.60
C ARG A 34 2.20 10.17 21.88
N GLU A 35 1.20 9.43 22.33
CA GLU A 35 0.37 9.74 23.51
C GLU A 35 1.00 9.24 24.81
N HIS A 36 1.75 8.15 24.77
CA HIS A 36 2.37 7.55 25.97
C HIS A 36 3.89 7.65 25.97
N ARG A 37 4.44 8.84 25.71
CA ARG A 37 5.90 9.06 25.59
C ARG A 37 6.70 8.65 26.83
N ALA A 38 6.12 8.79 28.02
CA ALA A 38 6.78 8.44 29.29
C ALA A 38 6.68 6.94 29.63
N ASN A 39 5.87 6.16 28.88
CA ASN A 39 5.73 4.73 29.12
C ASN A 39 6.88 3.96 28.45
N PRO A 40 7.75 3.27 29.21
CA PRO A 40 8.88 2.52 28.64
C PRO A 40 8.43 1.37 27.74
N TYR A 41 7.17 0.91 27.85
CA TYR A 41 6.60 -0.15 27.05
C TYR A 41 5.84 0.35 25.80
N ALA A 42 5.77 1.66 25.55
CA ALA A 42 5.00 2.20 24.42
C ALA A 42 5.44 1.63 23.05
N TYR A 43 6.75 1.45 22.86
CA TYR A 43 7.29 0.85 21.63
C TYR A 43 6.92 -0.63 21.47
N LEU A 44 6.87 -1.38 22.58
CA LEU A 44 6.42 -2.77 22.57
C LEU A 44 4.94 -2.87 22.14
N PHE A 45 4.09 -2.00 22.68
CA PHE A 45 2.67 -1.95 22.31
C PHE A 45 2.46 -1.47 20.86
N ARG A 46 3.28 -0.53 20.38
CA ARG A 46 3.27 -0.13 18.96
C ARG A 46 3.56 -1.31 18.06
N ASP A 47 4.63 -2.05 18.32
CA ASP A 47 5.02 -3.21 17.51
C ASP A 47 3.95 -4.32 17.55
N LEU A 48 3.34 -4.55 18.71
CA LEU A 48 2.22 -5.50 18.82
C LEU A 48 1.02 -5.07 17.98
N CYS A 49 0.67 -3.77 18.01
CA CYS A 49 -0.39 -3.19 17.19
C CYS A 49 -0.10 -3.40 15.69
N GLU A 50 1.12 -3.10 15.24
CA GLU A 50 1.53 -3.23 13.84
C GLU A 50 1.44 -4.70 13.37
N ARG A 51 1.95 -5.64 14.17
CA ARG A 51 1.89 -7.07 13.85
C ARG A 51 0.46 -7.61 13.85
N SER A 52 -0.39 -7.17 14.77
CA SER A 52 -1.78 -7.61 14.86
C SER A 52 -2.63 -7.08 13.69
N ASP A 53 -2.48 -5.79 13.34
CA ASP A 53 -3.14 -5.18 12.18
C ASP A 53 -2.76 -5.90 10.89
N ALA A 54 -1.47 -6.14 10.67
CA ALA A 54 -1.00 -6.78 9.46
C ALA A 54 -1.54 -8.22 9.30
N ARG A 55 -1.54 -9.01 10.38
CA ARG A 55 -2.12 -10.37 10.37
C ARG A 55 -3.62 -10.36 10.10
N SER A 56 -4.34 -9.43 10.71
CA SER A 56 -5.78 -9.27 10.52
C SER A 56 -6.10 -8.94 9.06
N LYS A 57 -5.36 -8.01 8.46
CA LYS A 57 -5.50 -7.63 7.05
C LYS A 57 -5.16 -8.76 6.08
N GLN A 58 -4.11 -9.53 6.35
CA GLN A 58 -3.80 -10.73 5.56
C GLN A 58 -4.95 -11.74 5.60
N GLY A 59 -5.50 -12.00 6.79
CA GLY A 59 -6.65 -12.90 6.95
C GLY A 59 -7.88 -12.42 6.16
N VAL A 60 -8.24 -11.15 6.28
CA VAL A 60 -9.37 -10.55 5.53
C VAL A 60 -9.11 -10.59 4.03
N ALA A 61 -7.93 -10.19 3.57
CA ALA A 61 -7.57 -10.20 2.15
C ALA A 61 -7.65 -11.63 1.57
N ARG A 62 -7.15 -12.63 2.30
CA ARG A 62 -7.23 -14.04 1.92
C ARG A 62 -8.68 -14.51 1.79
N ILE A 63 -9.54 -14.21 2.76
CA ILE A 63 -10.97 -14.58 2.73
C ILE A 63 -11.68 -13.91 1.54
N MET A 64 -11.32 -12.67 1.23
CA MET A 64 -11.89 -11.92 0.11
C MET A 64 -11.25 -12.25 -1.26
N GLY A 65 -10.30 -13.19 -1.33
CA GLY A 65 -9.59 -13.51 -2.58
C GLY A 65 -8.76 -12.35 -3.15
N ARG A 66 -8.32 -11.42 -2.30
CA ARG A 66 -7.52 -10.25 -2.68
C ARG A 66 -6.03 -10.50 -2.44
N PRO A 67 -5.14 -9.78 -3.15
CA PRO A 67 -3.72 -9.75 -2.81
C PRO A 67 -3.51 -9.42 -1.33
N GLN A 68 -2.55 -10.11 -0.69
CA GLN A 68 -2.26 -9.93 0.73
C GLN A 68 -1.16 -8.88 0.92
N PRO A 69 -1.28 -8.01 1.95
CA PRO A 69 -0.17 -7.15 2.35
C PRO A 69 0.92 -7.97 3.05
N SER A 70 2.16 -7.52 2.99
CA SER A 70 3.24 -8.03 3.83
C SER A 70 3.00 -7.67 5.30
N THR A 71 3.58 -8.44 6.22
CA THR A 71 3.56 -8.12 7.65
C THR A 71 4.47 -6.96 8.02
N ARG A 72 5.32 -6.53 7.10
CA ARG A 72 6.24 -5.40 7.28
C ARG A 72 5.66 -4.14 6.65
N VAL A 73 5.67 -3.06 7.42
CA VAL A 73 5.39 -1.70 6.96
C VAL A 73 6.73 -0.98 6.88
N LEU A 74 7.05 -0.39 5.73
CA LEU A 74 8.32 0.28 5.51
C LEU A 74 8.15 1.80 5.60
N ASP A 75 9.11 2.47 6.24
CA ASP A 75 9.23 3.93 6.13
C ASP A 75 10.05 4.22 4.86
N VAL A 76 9.40 4.82 3.86
CA VAL A 76 10.06 5.16 2.58
C VAL A 76 9.68 6.58 2.16
N PRO A 77 10.55 7.26 1.38
CA PRO A 77 10.31 8.64 0.97
C PRO A 77 8.98 8.82 0.25
N ALA A 78 8.29 9.92 0.50
CA ALA A 78 7.07 10.25 -0.23
C ALA A 78 7.36 10.37 -1.75
N HIS A 79 6.43 9.92 -2.59
CA HIS A 79 6.56 10.09 -4.04
C HIS A 79 6.66 11.58 -4.42
N GLY A 80 7.57 11.89 -5.34
CA GLY A 80 7.87 13.26 -5.77
C GLY A 80 8.97 13.96 -4.97
N THR A 81 9.47 13.34 -3.89
CA THR A 81 10.65 13.84 -3.16
C THR A 81 11.94 13.59 -3.93
N GLU A 82 12.99 14.36 -3.61
CA GLU A 82 14.32 14.13 -4.18
C GLU A 82 14.87 12.76 -3.76
N ASP A 83 14.65 12.36 -2.51
CA ASP A 83 15.05 11.06 -1.97
C ASP A 83 14.41 9.91 -2.73
N ALA A 84 13.11 10.00 -3.02
CA ALA A 84 12.43 9.00 -3.83
C ALA A 84 13.07 8.84 -5.22
N ARG A 85 13.47 9.96 -5.84
CA ARG A 85 14.13 9.95 -7.15
C ARG A 85 15.53 9.36 -7.09
N ARG A 86 16.30 9.69 -6.03
CA ARG A 86 17.68 9.22 -5.82
C ARG A 86 17.73 7.72 -5.54
N HIS A 87 16.87 7.23 -4.65
CA HIS A 87 16.87 5.84 -4.23
C HIS A 87 16.04 4.92 -5.13
N GLY A 88 15.18 5.48 -5.99
CA GLY A 88 14.30 4.68 -6.84
C GLY A 88 13.27 3.90 -6.04
N VAL A 89 12.87 4.39 -4.86
CA VAL A 89 11.82 3.82 -4.02
C VAL A 89 10.93 4.93 -3.50
N ALA A 90 9.61 4.73 -3.51
CA ALA A 90 8.67 5.75 -3.07
C ALA A 90 7.44 5.17 -2.39
N CYS A 91 6.86 5.93 -1.46
CA CYS A 91 5.56 5.66 -0.89
C CYS A 91 4.49 6.31 -1.78
N MET A 92 3.70 5.50 -2.49
CA MET A 92 2.59 5.95 -3.33
C MET A 92 1.29 5.33 -2.84
N GLY A 93 0.37 6.17 -2.35
CA GLY A 93 -0.94 5.68 -1.89
C GLY A 93 -0.87 4.68 -0.72
N GLY A 94 0.24 4.64 0.04
CA GLY A 94 0.46 3.67 1.10
C GLY A 94 1.12 2.36 0.65
N LEU A 95 1.59 2.29 -0.59
CA LEU A 95 2.33 1.16 -1.15
C LEU A 95 3.77 1.53 -1.47
N VAL A 96 4.68 0.60 -1.20
CA VAL A 96 6.07 0.75 -1.59
C VAL A 96 6.18 0.44 -3.07
N MET A 97 6.75 1.38 -3.80
CA MET A 97 6.97 1.27 -5.23
C MET A 97 8.45 1.38 -5.55
N LEU A 98 8.91 0.52 -6.45
CA LEU A 98 10.26 0.55 -6.99
C LEU A 98 10.26 1.23 -8.36
N ARG A 99 11.27 2.04 -8.61
CA ARG A 99 11.43 2.74 -9.89
C ARG A 99 11.97 1.76 -10.92
N ILE A 100 11.31 1.71 -12.07
CA ILE A 100 11.76 0.99 -13.27
C ILE A 100 12.00 2.01 -14.39
N GLU A 101 12.58 1.56 -15.51
CA GLU A 101 12.98 2.44 -16.62
C GLU A 101 11.88 3.40 -17.07
N ASN A 102 10.64 2.92 -17.17
CA ASN A 102 9.50 3.67 -17.69
C ASN A 102 8.37 3.86 -16.69
N GLY A 103 8.65 3.79 -15.38
CA GLY A 103 7.62 4.00 -14.37
C GLY A 103 7.95 3.42 -13.01
N TRP A 104 6.93 2.81 -12.41
CA TRP A 104 6.98 2.27 -11.06
C TRP A 104 6.32 0.91 -11.01
N GLU A 105 6.92 -0.01 -10.27
CA GLU A 105 6.37 -1.33 -9.98
C GLU A 105 6.13 -1.48 -8.48
N GLN A 106 5.17 -2.34 -8.12
CA GLN A 106 4.87 -2.60 -6.72
C GLN A 106 5.96 -3.50 -6.11
N ALA A 107 6.50 -3.09 -4.96
CA ALA A 107 7.45 -3.91 -4.23
C ALA A 107 6.74 -5.09 -3.55
N LEU A 108 7.29 -6.28 -3.72
CA LEU A 108 6.78 -7.52 -3.12
C LEU A 108 7.80 -8.14 -2.17
N ASP A 109 7.31 -8.83 -1.14
CA ASP A 109 8.14 -9.67 -0.28
C ASP A 109 8.41 -11.05 -0.92
N SER A 110 9.21 -11.88 -0.24
CA SER A 110 9.56 -13.23 -0.72
C SER A 110 8.36 -14.18 -0.87
N GLU A 111 7.21 -13.85 -0.27
CA GLU A 111 5.96 -14.59 -0.38
C GLU A 111 5.01 -13.96 -1.42
N HIS A 112 5.50 -13.04 -2.26
CA HIS A 112 4.72 -12.29 -3.25
C HIS A 112 3.59 -11.43 -2.63
N ARG A 113 3.75 -11.00 -1.38
CA ARG A 113 2.82 -10.06 -0.74
C ARG A 113 3.33 -8.64 -0.92
N TYR A 114 2.43 -7.70 -1.12
CA TYR A 114 2.84 -6.32 -1.37
C TYR A 114 3.29 -5.61 -0.10
N TYR A 115 4.36 -4.82 -0.19
CA TYR A 115 4.77 -3.95 0.90
C TYR A 115 3.85 -2.73 1.01
N THR A 116 3.51 -2.39 2.25
CA THR A 116 2.85 -1.13 2.59
C THR A 116 3.87 -0.16 3.19
N CYS A 117 3.58 1.13 3.12
CA CYS A 117 4.48 2.16 3.61
C CYS A 117 3.82 3.25 4.41
N ARG A 118 4.67 3.91 5.19
CA ARG A 118 4.45 5.26 5.70
C ARG A 118 5.38 6.20 4.94
N ALA A 119 4.85 7.32 4.49
CA ALA A 119 5.64 8.33 3.83
C ALA A 119 6.52 9.03 4.87
N SER A 120 7.84 8.91 4.70
CA SER A 120 8.78 9.79 5.40
C SER A 120 8.85 11.12 4.64
N ASN A 121 8.74 12.22 5.38
CA ASN A 121 8.90 13.57 4.86
C ASN A 121 10.36 13.97 4.80
#